data_AF-A0A2U1FQ10-F1
#
_entry.id   AF-A0A2U1FQ10-F1
#
_cell.length_a   1.000
_cell.length_b   1.000
_cell.length_c   1.000
_cell.angle_alpha   90.00
_cell.angle_beta   90.00
_cell.angle_gamma   90.00
#
_symmetry.space_group_name_H-M   'P 1'
#
loop_
_entity.id
_entity.type
_entity.pdbx_description
1 polymer ?
#
loop_
_entity_poly.entity_id
_entity_poly.type
_entity_poly.pdbx_seq_one_letter_code
_entity_poly.pdbx_strand_id
1 'polypeptide(L)' 'MDIIVSHWYCPHCEVAGRDHEPEPACWNCGAAAVVTARPRAEGEPPALSA' A
#
# COMPACT_ATOMS: atom_id res chain seq x y z
N MET A 1 -8.84 16.82 -6.24
CA MET A 1 -8.39 15.60 -6.92
C MET A 1 -7.51 14.89 -5.92
N ASP A 2 -8.13 14.10 -5.05
CA ASP A 2 -7.43 13.39 -3.99
C ASP A 2 -6.71 12.19 -4.61
N ILE A 3 -5.40 12.20 -4.52
CA ILE A 3 -4.56 11.14 -5.04
C ILE A 3 -4.60 9.97 -4.03
N ILE A 4 -5.30 8.91 -4.43
CA ILE A 4 -5.39 7.65 -3.70
C ILE A 4 -4.03 6.94 -3.81
N VAL A 5 -3.31 6.82 -2.69
CA VAL A 5 -2.01 6.15 -2.60
C VAL A 5 -1.95 5.18 -1.42
N SER A 6 -1.37 4.01 -1.66
CA SER A 6 -1.05 3.00 -0.65
C SER A 6 0.25 3.35 0.06
N HIS A 7 0.29 3.15 1.38
CA HIS A 7 1.53 3.16 2.14
C HIS A 7 2.12 1.75 2.21
N TRP A 8 3.43 1.66 2.10
CA TRP A 8 4.14 0.39 2.14
C TRP A 8 5.46 0.48 2.91
N TYR A 9 5.96 -0.68 3.36
CA TYR A 9 7.24 -0.87 4.03
C TYR A 9 8.00 -2.07 3.43
N CYS A 10 9.30 -1.93 3.20
CA CYS A 10 10.16 -3.02 2.76
C CYS A 10 10.95 -3.59 3.95
N PRO A 11 10.73 -4.83 4.38
CA PRO A 11 11.45 -5.42 5.51
C PRO A 11 12.91 -5.74 5.21
N HIS A 12 13.30 -5.78 3.93
CA HIS A 12 14.68 -6.09 3.54
C HIS A 12 15.58 -4.85 3.55
N CYS A 13 15.04 -3.71 3.15
CA CYS A 13 15.78 -2.44 3.09
C CYS A 13 15.45 -1.49 4.24
N GLU A 14 14.44 -1.82 5.05
CA GLU A 14 13.95 -1.00 6.16
C GLU A 14 13.50 0.41 5.75
N VAL A 15 12.98 0.55 4.52
CA VAL A 15 12.45 1.81 3.98
C VAL A 15 10.95 1.74 3.80
N ALA A 16 10.29 2.90 3.91
CA ALA A 16 8.88 3.06 3.63
C ALA A 16 8.65 3.99 2.43
N GLY A 17 7.50 3.85 1.79
CA GLY A 17 7.13 4.69 0.65
C GLY A 17 5.62 4.73 0.42
N ARG A 18 5.25 5.39 -0.69
CA ARG A 18 3.87 5.51 -1.15
C ARG A 18 3.81 5.19 -2.63
N ASP A 19 2.77 4.48 -3.05
CA ASP A 19 2.57 4.12 -4.44
C ASP A 19 1.08 4.10 -4.80
N HIS A 20 0.77 4.27 -6.08
CA HIS A 20 -0.58 4.13 -6.61
C HIS A 20 -0.95 2.66 -6.86
N GLU A 21 0.05 1.79 -6.99
CA GLU A 21 -0.17 0.36 -7.20
C GLU A 21 -0.70 -0.33 -5.92
N PRO A 22 -1.63 -1.27 -6.05
CA PRO A 22 -2.16 -2.02 -4.90
C PRO A 22 -1.13 -3.01 -4.33
N GLU A 23 -0.15 -3.42 -5.13
CA GLU A 23 0.90 -4.38 -4.78
C GLU A 23 2.28 -3.81 -5.19
N PRO A 24 2.79 -2.81 -4.45
CA PRO A 24 4.01 -2.10 -4.84
C PRO A 24 5.27 -2.94 -4.59
N ALA A 25 6.29 -2.70 -5.42
CA ALA A 25 7.64 -3.16 -5.20
C ALA A 25 8.49 -2.08 -4.52
N CYS A 26 9.49 -2.49 -3.74
CA CYS A 26 10.45 -1.58 -3.14
C CYS A 26 11.29 -0.89 -4.21
N TRP A 27 11.30 0.45 -4.23
CA TRP A 27 12.11 1.21 -5.19
C TRP A 27 13.62 0.95 -5.07
N ASN A 28 14.10 0.49 -3.92
CA ASN A 28 15.53 0.29 -3.66
C ASN A 28 16.03 -1.09 -4.11
N CYS A 29 15.27 -2.16 -3.85
CA CYS A 29 15.71 -3.54 -4.11
C CYS A 29 14.82 -4.33 -5.07
N GLY A 30 13.68 -3.77 -5.48
CA GLY A 30 12.71 -4.44 -6.35
C GLY A 30 11.91 -5.57 -5.70
N ALA A 31 12.17 -5.93 -4.44
CA ALA A 31 11.40 -6.94 -3.72
C ALA A 31 9.97 -6.46 -3.44
N ALA A 32 9.03 -7.39 -3.29
CA ALA A 32 7.66 -7.08 -2.90
C ALA A 32 7.63 -6.32 -1.57
N ALA A 33 6.92 -5.19 -1.54
CA ALA A 33 6.74 -4.40 -0.33
C ALA A 33 5.49 -4.85 0.44
N VAL A 34 5.53 -4.70 1.77
CA VAL A 34 4.37 -4.94 2.63
C VAL A 34 3.50 -3.69 2.65
N VAL A 35 2.27 -3.80 2.18
CA VAL A 35 1.31 -2.68 2.23
C VAL A 35 0.80 -2.52 3.67
N THR A 36 1.04 -1.34 4.25
CA THR A 36 0.71 -1.04 5.65
C THR A 36 -0.57 -0.22 5.79
N ALA A 37 -0.95 0.52 4.76
CA ALA A 37 -2.26 1.17 4.68
C ALA A 37 -2.71 1.22 3.23
N ARG A 38 -3.95 0.77 2.98
CA ARG A 38 -4.62 0.97 1.69
C ARG A 38 -5.61 2.11 1.82
N PRO A 39 -5.66 3.03 0.85
CA PRO A 39 -6.71 4.02 0.81
C PRO A 39 -8.04 3.30 0.58
N ARG A 40 -9.06 3.71 1.34
CA ARG A 40 -10.38 3.13 1.23
C ARG A 40 -11.03 3.68 -0.05
N ALA A 41 -11.28 2.82 -1.03
CA ALA A 41 -12.06 3.21 -2.20
C ALA A 41 -13.48 3.60 -1.75
N GLU A 42 -13.96 4.77 -2.18
CA GLU A 42 -15.36 5.13 -1.98
C GLU A 42 -16.23 4.11 -2.73
N GLY A 43 -16.99 3.30 -1.99
CA GLY A 43 -17.85 2.25 -2.53
C GLY A 43 -17.57 0.84 -2.00
N GLU A 44 -16.46 0.61 -1.29
CA GLU A 44 -16.26 -0.67 -0.61
C GLU A 44 -17.14 -0.73 0.65
N PRO A 45 -18.15 -1.63 0.71
CA PRO A 45 -18.94 -1.80 1.93
C PRO A 45 -17.99 -2.17 3.06
N PRO A 46 -18.21 -1.67 4.30
CA PRO A 46 -17.42 -2.13 5.43
C PRO A 46 -17.43 -3.66 5.42
N ALA A 47 -16.24 -4.27 5.42
CA ALA A 47 -16.12 -5.71 5.58
C ALA A 47 -16.85 -6.07 6.87
N LEU A 48 -18.08 -6.58 6.75
CA LEU A 48 -18.84 -7.07 7.87
C LEU A 48 -18.05 -8.27 8.41
N SER A 49 -17.35 -8.07 9.53
CA SER A 49 -16.92 -9.18 10.36
C SER A 49 -18.18 -9.78 10.96
N ALA A 50 -18.60 -10.94 10.44
CA ALA A 50 -19.60 -11.80 11.06
C ALA A 50 -19.04 -12.46 12.33
#